data_AF-A0A7K1K533-F1
#
_entry.id   AF-A0A7K1K533-F1
#
_cell.length_a   1.000
_cell.length_b   1.000
_cell.length_c   1.000
_cell.angle_alpha   90.00
_cell.angle_beta   90.00
_cell.angle_gamma   90.00
#
_symmetry.space_group_name_H-M   'P 1'
#
loop_
_entity.id
_entity.type
_entity.pdbx_description
1 polymer ?
#
loop_
_entity_poly.entity_id
_entity_poly.type
_entity_poly.pdbx_seq_one_letter_code
_entity_poly.pdbx_strand_id
1 'polypeptide(L)'
;MSGASEGTVADQVEAGAEEVKADHEAHIKVLRGQPTDEEMAALMAVLGAAGGGDAGPVVRDRNLWGHPVDKLRYSIFSWQRVTLLERTHLRR
;
A
#
# COMPACT_ATOMS: atom_id res chain seq x y z
N MET A 1 -0.29 51.41 -27.56
CA MET A 1 -0.96 52.11 -26.46
C MET A 1 -1.69 51.06 -25.62
N SER A 2 -1.50 51.12 -24.30
CA SER A 2 -2.11 50.30 -23.23
C SER A 2 -1.72 48.81 -23.23
N GLY A 3 -1.01 48.25 -22.24
CA GLY A 3 -0.80 48.65 -20.84
C GLY A 3 -1.82 47.93 -19.96
N ALA A 4 -1.48 46.72 -19.50
CA ALA A 4 -2.21 45.98 -18.47
C ALA A 4 -1.22 45.16 -17.62
N SER A 5 -0.83 45.78 -16.51
CA SER A 5 -0.35 45.25 -15.22
C SER A 5 0.20 43.83 -15.15
N GLU A 6 1.51 43.79 -14.91
CA GLU A 6 2.28 42.71 -14.30
C GLU A 6 1.66 42.31 -12.95
N GLY A 7 1.11 41.09 -12.89
CA GLY A 7 0.76 40.43 -11.64
C GLY A 7 1.99 39.72 -11.09
N THR A 8 2.55 40.26 -10.00
CA THR A 8 3.58 39.67 -9.14
C THR A 8 3.26 38.21 -8.79
N VAL A 9 3.84 37.26 -9.52
CA VAL A 9 4.06 35.89 -9.04
C VAL A 9 5.43 35.90 -8.35
N ALA A 10 5.47 36.52 -7.19
CA ALA A 10 6.52 36.31 -6.23
C ALA A 10 5.90 35.52 -5.08
N ASP A 11 6.63 34.47 -4.69
CA ASP A 11 6.47 33.73 -3.44
C ASP A 11 5.36 32.66 -3.40
N GLN A 12 5.67 31.52 -4.03
CA GLN A 12 5.30 30.21 -3.47
C GLN A 12 6.55 29.34 -3.41
N VAL A 13 7.40 29.65 -2.45
CA VAL A 13 8.35 28.70 -1.85
C VAL A 13 8.01 28.71 -0.36
N GLU A 14 8.05 27.54 0.27
CA GLU A 14 7.74 27.26 1.68
C GLU A 14 6.26 26.93 1.97
N ALA A 15 5.92 25.65 1.90
CA ALA A 15 5.86 24.87 3.13
C ALA A 15 5.72 23.40 2.74
N GLY A 16 6.68 22.59 3.20
CA GLY A 16 6.62 21.15 3.08
C GLY A 16 5.26 20.64 3.56
N ALA A 17 4.74 19.65 2.84
CA ALA A 17 3.69 18.79 3.35
C ALA A 17 4.23 18.05 4.59
N GLU A 18 4.26 18.74 5.73
CA GLU A 18 4.07 18.08 7.00
C GLU A 18 2.61 17.63 7.02
N GLU A 19 2.37 16.47 6.40
CA GLU A 19 1.25 15.63 6.80
C GLU A 19 1.40 15.41 8.30
N VAL A 20 0.72 16.25 9.08
CA VAL A 20 0.38 15.95 10.46
C VAL A 20 -0.42 14.66 10.37
N LYS A 21 0.26 13.51 10.49
CA LYS A 21 -0.37 12.23 10.83
C LYS A 21 -1.19 12.56 12.06
N ALA A 22 -2.50 12.67 11.88
CA ALA A 22 -3.41 12.87 12.99
C ALA A 22 -3.09 11.77 14.00
N ASP A 23 -2.53 12.16 15.14
CA ASP A 23 -2.24 11.26 16.24
C ASP A 23 -3.60 10.72 16.71
N HIS A 24 -3.98 9.54 16.24
CA HIS A 24 -5.19 8.87 16.69
C HIS A 24 -5.05 8.68 18.20
N GLU A 25 -5.87 9.39 18.97
CA GLU A 25 -5.85 9.33 20.42
C GLU A 25 -5.98 7.87 20.86
N ALA A 26 -5.05 7.40 21.69
CA ALA A 26 -5.03 6.01 22.13
C ALA A 26 -6.28 5.72 22.96
N HIS A 27 -7.27 5.06 22.37
CA HIS A 27 -8.54 4.73 23.04
C HIS A 27 -8.42 3.65 24.13
N ILE A 28 -7.25 3.02 24.28
CA ILE A 28 -6.98 2.00 25.29
C ILE A 28 -5.84 2.48 26.19
N LYS A 29 -6.11 2.56 27.50
CA LYS A 29 -5.12 2.92 28.53
C LYS A 29 -4.66 1.69 29.29
N VAL A 30 -3.34 1.46 29.32
CA VAL A 30 -2.74 0.45 30.20
C VAL A 30 -2.83 0.95 31.63
N LEU A 31 -3.62 0.27 32.46
CA LEU A 31 -3.81 0.66 33.87
C LEU A 31 -2.69 0.14 34.77
N ARG A 32 -2.09 -1.01 34.42
CA ARG A 32 -1.03 -1.68 35.19
C ARG A 32 -0.14 -2.54 34.29
N GLY A 33 1.10 -2.70 34.71
CA GLY A 33 2.11 -3.53 34.07
C GLY A 33 3.24 -2.69 33.47
N GLN A 34 4.48 -3.03 33.84
CA GLN A 34 5.71 -2.58 33.18
C GLN A 34 6.56 -3.84 33.04
N PRO A 35 6.34 -4.66 32.00
CA PRO A 35 7.08 -5.90 31.83
C PRO A 35 8.57 -5.58 31.65
N THR A 36 9.43 -6.44 32.19
CA THR A 36 10.86 -6.31 31.97
C THR A 36 11.24 -6.80 30.56
N ASP A 37 12.39 -6.37 30.06
CA ASP A 37 12.88 -6.81 28.74
C ASP A 37 13.06 -8.34 28.68
N GLU A 38 13.39 -8.97 29.81
CA GLU A 38 13.51 -10.42 29.94
C GLU A 38 12.17 -11.14 29.79
N GLU A 39 11.11 -10.61 30.42
CA GLU A 39 9.75 -11.15 30.31
C GLU A 39 9.20 -11.01 28.89
N MET A 40 9.49 -9.88 28.24
CA MET A 40 9.14 -9.65 26.84
C MET A 40 9.87 -10.62 25.91
N ALA A 41 11.15 -10.86 26.14
CA ALA A 41 11.94 -11.82 25.37
C ALA A 41 11.40 -13.25 25.55
N ALA A 42 11.07 -13.66 26.78
CA ALA A 42 10.49 -14.97 27.07
C ALA A 42 9.13 -15.15 26.38
N LEU A 43 8.26 -14.13 26.42
CA LEU A 43 6.96 -14.16 25.74
C LEU A 43 7.13 -14.31 24.22
N MET A 44 8.00 -13.51 23.61
CA MET A 44 8.27 -13.57 22.17
C MET A 44 8.84 -14.94 21.77
N ALA A 45 9.73 -15.52 22.58
CA ALA A 45 10.29 -16.84 22.31
C ALA A 45 9.20 -17.93 22.32
N VAL A 46 8.28 -17.90 23.29
CA VAL A 46 7.17 -18.86 23.37
C VAL A 46 6.21 -18.68 22.19
N LEU A 47 5.84 -17.43 21.86
CA LEU A 47 4.95 -17.14 20.73
C LEU A 47 5.59 -17.53 19.39
N GLY A 48 6.88 -17.26 19.21
CA GLY A 48 7.63 -17.68 18.02
C GLY A 48 7.76 -19.19 17.90
N ALA A 49 7.97 -19.90 19.02
CA ALA A 49 8.02 -21.36 19.04
C ALA A 49 6.64 -22.00 18.75
N ALA A 50 5.56 -21.43 19.30
CA ALA A 50 4.20 -21.92 19.10
C ALA A 50 3.61 -21.54 17.73
N GLY A 51 4.01 -20.38 17.18
CA GLY A 51 3.46 -19.80 15.95
C GLY A 51 3.83 -20.51 14.66
N GLY A 52 4.71 -21.52 14.70
CA GLY A 52 5.21 -22.21 13.52
C GLY A 52 6.22 -21.34 12.76
N GLY A 53 7.46 -21.82 12.66
CA GLY A 53 8.53 -21.12 11.94
C GLY A 53 8.20 -20.91 10.46
N ASP A 54 8.91 -19.93 9.87
CA ASP A 54 8.86 -19.49 8.47
C ASP A 54 8.22 -20.54 7.56
N ALA A 55 6.94 -20.34 7.25
CA ALA A 55 6.31 -21.03 6.13
C ALA A 55 7.06 -20.52 4.90
N GLY A 56 8.13 -21.24 4.55
CA GLY A 56 9.01 -20.92 3.43
C GLY A 56 8.17 -20.51 2.23
N PRO A 57 8.67 -19.57 1.41
CA PRO A 57 7.87 -18.65 0.61
C PRO A 57 6.61 -19.33 0.10
N VAL A 58 5.48 -19.02 0.74
CA VAL A 58 4.16 -19.54 0.33
C VAL A 58 4.10 -19.37 -1.17
N VAL A 59 3.93 -20.48 -1.91
CA VAL A 59 3.70 -20.44 -3.35
C VAL A 59 2.38 -19.69 -3.51
N ARG A 60 2.46 -18.37 -3.62
CA ARG A 60 1.31 -17.52 -3.85
C ARG A 60 0.82 -17.89 -5.24
N ASP A 61 -0.45 -18.25 -5.34
CA ASP A 61 -1.10 -18.30 -6.63
C ASP A 61 -0.79 -17.00 -7.38
N ARG A 62 -0.53 -17.11 -8.68
CA ARG A 62 -0.19 -15.94 -9.51
C ARG A 62 -1.27 -14.88 -9.34
N ASN A 63 -0.87 -13.70 -8.85
CA ASN A 63 -1.77 -12.57 -8.77
C ASN A 63 -2.01 -12.03 -10.19
N LEU A 64 -3.21 -12.27 -10.72
CA LEU A 64 -3.63 -11.79 -12.04
C LEU A 64 -4.19 -10.37 -12.00
N TRP A 65 -4.28 -9.74 -10.82
CA TRP A 65 -4.78 -8.38 -10.70
C TRP A 65 -3.77 -7.38 -11.30
N GLY A 66 -4.26 -6.48 -12.13
CA GLY A 66 -3.44 -5.45 -12.74
C GLY A 66 -2.61 -5.94 -13.92
N HIS A 67 -2.96 -7.09 -14.51
CA HIS A 67 -2.33 -7.59 -15.72
C HIS A 67 -2.43 -6.51 -16.83
N PRO A 68 -1.37 -6.25 -17.62
CA PRO A 68 -1.36 -5.14 -18.58
C PRO A 68 -2.52 -5.21 -19.58
N VAL A 69 -2.99 -6.40 -19.93
CA VAL A 69 -4.20 -6.64 -20.76
C VAL A 69 -5.43 -5.90 -20.24
N ASP A 70 -5.59 -5.76 -18.93
CA ASP A 70 -6.76 -5.11 -18.33
C ASP A 70 -6.73 -3.58 -18.53
N LYS A 71 -5.54 -3.02 -18.80
CA LYS A 71 -5.34 -1.58 -19.07
C LYS A 71 -5.55 -1.20 -20.53
N LEU A 72 -5.70 -2.17 -21.44
CA LEU A 72 -5.90 -1.91 -22.87
C LEU A 72 -7.28 -1.28 -23.11
N ARG A 73 -7.29 -0.07 -23.68
CA ARG A 73 -8.50 0.65 -24.08
C ARG A 73 -8.97 0.25 -25.48
N TYR A 74 -9.09 -1.05 -25.72
CA TYR A 74 -9.76 -1.54 -26.92
C TYR A 74 -11.28 -1.56 -26.73
N SER A 75 -12.03 -1.39 -27.82
CA SER A 75 -13.47 -1.60 -27.81
C SER A 75 -13.79 -3.04 -27.36
N ILE A 76 -14.95 -3.23 -26.73
CA ILE A 76 -15.31 -4.52 -26.12
C ILE A 76 -15.43 -5.66 -27.15
N PHE A 77 -15.71 -5.32 -28.41
CA PHE A 77 -15.81 -6.25 -29.54
C PHE A 77 -14.48 -6.44 -30.29
N SER A 78 -13.40 -5.80 -29.84
CA SER A 78 -12.09 -5.96 -30.48
C SER A 78 -11.57 -7.38 -30.28
N TRP A 79 -11.30 -8.06 -31.39
CA TRP A 79 -10.74 -9.41 -31.37
C TRP A 79 -9.37 -9.47 -30.68
N GLN A 80 -8.58 -8.39 -30.74
CA GLN A 80 -7.32 -8.29 -29.99
C GLN A 80 -7.55 -8.33 -28.47
N ARG A 81 -8.62 -7.68 -27.97
CA ARG A 81 -8.96 -7.70 -26.54
C ARG A 81 -9.45 -9.08 -26.11
N VAL A 82 -10.35 -9.68 -26.89
CA VAL A 82 -10.92 -11.01 -26.61
C VAL A 82 -9.82 -12.06 -26.54
N THR A 83 -8.94 -12.11 -27.55
CA THR A 83 -7.87 -13.10 -27.61
C THR A 83 -6.84 -12.94 -26.51
N LEU A 84 -6.39 -11.71 -26.22
CA LEU A 84 -5.42 -11.46 -25.16
C LEU A 84 -5.99 -11.81 -23.78
N LEU A 85 -7.25 -11.44 -23.50
CA LEU A 85 -7.95 -11.77 -22.25
C LEU A 85 -8.09 -13.29 -22.08
N GLU A 86 -8.50 -14.01 -23.13
CA GLU A 86 -8.62 -15.47 -23.11
C GLU A 86 -7.27 -16.16 -22.89
N ARG A 87 -6.19 -15.64 -23.52
CA ARG A 87 -4.83 -16.17 -23.33
C ARG A 87 -4.35 -16.02 -21.89
N THR A 88 -4.65 -14.90 -21.23
CA THR A 88 -4.05 -14.55 -19.94
C THR A 88 -4.87 -15.01 -18.74
N HIS A 89 -6.20 -14.99 -18.85
CA HIS A 89 -7.09 -15.25 -17.70
C HIS A 89 -7.82 -16.59 -17.79
N LEU A 90 -8.09 -17.11 -18.99
CA LEU A 90 -8.95 -18.29 -19.16
C LEU A 90 -8.21 -19.60 -19.43
N ARG A 91 -6.93 -19.57 -19.84
CA ARG A 91 -6.11 -20.78 -20.00
C ARG A 91 -5.41 -21.15 -18.68
N ARG A 92 -5.74 -22.31 -18.13
CA ARG A 92 -4.98 -23.06 -17.12
C ARG A 92 -4.34 -24.27 -17.77
#